data_AF-A0A521VKX0-F1
#
_entry.id   AF-A0A521VKX0-F1
#
_cell.length_a   1.000
_cell.length_b   1.000
_cell.length_c   1.000
_cell.angle_alpha   90.00
_cell.angle_beta   90.00
_cell.angle_gamma   90.00
#
_symmetry.space_group_name_H-M   'P 1'
#
loop_
_entity.id
_entity.type
_entity.pdbx_description
1 polymer ?
#
loop_
_entity_poly.entity_id
_entity_poly.type
_entity_poly.pdbx_seq_one_letter_code
_entity_poly.pdbx_strand_id
1 'polypeptide(L)'
;MPEKTAGTVLAFDYGSKRIGVAVGEPELRTAHPLPGIAATGDARFAAIGRLVAEWKPARLVVGLPLAANGSAHETTQRAERFARQLRGRFRVPVELVDERFTSVEAEHRLRGRHAPRLTIDSVAAQLILEQYFGERAA
;
A
#
# COMPACT_ATOMS: atom_id res chain seq x y z
N MET A 1 -7.80 4.30 24.78
CA MET A 1 -7.83 5.20 23.60
C MET A 1 -7.05 4.51 22.50
N PRO A 2 -7.63 4.17 21.35
CA PRO A 2 -6.85 3.63 20.25
C PRO A 2 -5.82 4.68 19.83
N GLU A 3 -4.55 4.28 19.68
CA GLU A 3 -3.49 5.20 19.27
C GLU A 3 -3.85 5.83 17.91
N LYS A 4 -3.97 7.17 17.89
CA LYS A 4 -4.03 7.91 16.62
C LYS A 4 -2.75 7.62 15.86
N THR A 5 -2.89 7.08 14.64
CA THR A 5 -1.77 7.02 13.71
C THR A 5 -1.42 8.46 13.35
N ALA A 6 -0.32 8.97 13.90
CA ALA A 6 0.23 10.28 13.58
C ALA A 6 1.48 10.09 12.68
N GLY A 7 1.68 11.01 11.75
CA GLY A 7 2.80 10.99 10.81
C GLY A 7 2.52 10.27 9.49
N THR A 8 3.45 10.42 8.55
CA THR A 8 3.36 9.92 7.19
C THR A 8 3.24 8.40 7.15
N VAL A 9 2.38 7.88 6.28
CA VAL A 9 2.20 6.45 6.04
C VAL A 9 2.50 6.16 4.57
N LEU A 10 3.26 5.09 4.32
CA LEU A 10 3.46 4.57 2.96
C LEU A 10 2.63 3.31 2.77
N ALA A 11 1.93 3.22 1.64
CA ALA A 11 1.21 2.02 1.23
C ALA A 11 1.86 1.36 0.03
N PHE A 12 1.79 0.03 -0.01
CA PHE A 12 2.32 -0.81 -1.08
C PHE A 12 1.26 -1.78 -1.58
N ASP A 13 1.02 -1.76 -2.89
CA ASP A 13 0.30 -2.81 -3.60
C ASP A 13 1.31 -3.81 -4.16
N TYR A 14 1.27 -5.05 -3.66
CA TYR A 14 2.27 -6.07 -3.97
C TYR A 14 1.93 -6.83 -5.25
N GLY A 15 2.50 -6.39 -6.37
CA GLY A 15 2.54 -7.16 -7.62
C GLY A 15 3.82 -7.99 -7.77
N SER A 16 3.73 -9.11 -8.49
CA SER A 16 4.89 -9.99 -8.75
C SER A 16 6.01 -9.28 -9.53
N LYS A 17 5.64 -8.42 -10.49
CA LYS A 17 6.57 -7.69 -11.37
C LYS A 17 6.80 -6.23 -10.95
N ARG A 18 5.82 -5.62 -10.29
CA ARG A 18 5.79 -4.20 -9.94
C ARG A 18 5.11 -4.01 -8.60
N ILE A 19 5.50 -2.97 -7.88
CA ILE A 19 4.85 -2.56 -6.63
C ILE A 19 4.27 -1.17 -6.83
N GLY A 20 2.96 -1.04 -6.65
CA GLY A 20 2.30 0.26 -6.56
C GLY A 20 2.67 0.90 -5.23
N VAL A 21 2.88 2.22 -5.21
CA VAL A 21 3.26 2.93 -3.99
C VAL A 21 2.38 4.16 -3.82
N ALA A 22 1.95 4.42 -2.59
CA ALA A 22 1.31 5.67 -2.22
C ALA A 22 1.86 6.20 -0.91
N VAL A 23 1.75 7.51 -0.72
CA VAL A 23 2.07 8.21 0.52
C VAL A 23 0.85 8.99 0.98
N GLY A 24 0.64 9.06 2.29
CA GLY A 24 -0.52 9.77 2.83
C GLY A 24 -0.36 10.12 4.29
N GLU A 25 -1.25 11.00 4.73
CA GLU A 25 -1.30 11.48 6.11
C GLU A 25 -2.66 11.13 6.73
N PRO A 26 -2.68 10.35 7.82
CA PRO A 26 -3.93 9.92 8.47
C PRO A 26 -4.78 11.09 8.97
N GLU A 27 -4.15 12.20 9.36
CA GLU A 27 -4.84 13.38 9.90
C GLU A 27 -5.69 14.09 8.83
N LEU A 28 -5.15 14.19 7.62
CA LEU A 28 -5.83 14.77 6.46
C LEU A 28 -6.72 13.75 5.74
N ARG A 29 -6.52 12.45 6.01
CA ARG A 29 -7.16 11.33 5.30
C ARG A 29 -6.96 11.39 3.79
N THR A 30 -5.81 11.91 3.36
CA THR A 30 -5.45 12.02 1.96
C THR A 30 -4.30 11.08 1.64
N ALA A 31 -4.37 10.46 0.47
CA ALA A 31 -3.29 9.67 -0.09
C ALA A 31 -2.98 10.14 -1.51
N HIS A 32 -1.70 10.07 -1.87
CA HIS A 32 -1.19 10.45 -3.17
C HIS A 32 -0.37 9.29 -3.75
N PRO A 33 -0.62 8.92 -5.01
CA PRO A 33 0.14 7.86 -5.65
C PRO A 33 1.57 8.36 -5.94
N LEU A 34 2.55 7.51 -5.68
CA LEU A 34 3.96 7.71 -6.03
C LEU A 34 4.31 6.85 -7.24
N PRO A 35 5.43 7.15 -7.94
CA PRO A 35 5.94 6.27 -8.99
C PRO A 35 6.14 4.84 -8.47
N GLY A 36 5.48 3.88 -9.11
CA GLY A 36 5.58 2.47 -8.74
C GLY A 36 7.00 1.92 -8.92
N ILE A 37 7.35 0.91 -8.13
CA ILE A 37 8.67 0.26 -8.16
C ILE A 37 8.63 -0.95 -9.08
N ALA A 38 9.28 -0.85 -10.24
CA ALA A 38 9.48 -1.96 -11.16
C ALA A 38 10.79 -2.70 -10.84
N ALA A 39 10.83 -3.42 -9.73
CA ALA A 39 12.01 -4.20 -9.31
C ALA A 39 11.62 -5.49 -8.57
N THR A 40 12.53 -6.46 -8.59
CA THR A 40 12.40 -7.76 -7.93
C THR A 40 13.56 -7.99 -6.96
N GLY A 41 13.42 -8.98 -6.08
CA GLY A 41 14.47 -9.38 -5.12
C GLY A 41 14.97 -8.21 -4.25
N ASP A 42 16.29 -8.12 -4.05
CA ASP A 42 16.89 -7.11 -3.20
C ASP A 42 16.83 -5.68 -3.76
N ALA A 43 16.83 -5.53 -5.09
CA ALA A 43 16.73 -4.21 -5.75
C ALA A 43 15.42 -3.49 -5.39
N ARG A 44 14.35 -4.26 -5.22
CA ARG A 44 13.06 -3.76 -4.71
C ARG A 44 13.21 -3.18 -3.31
N PHE A 45 13.84 -3.89 -2.39
CA PHE A 45 14.03 -3.41 -1.02
C PHE A 45 14.98 -2.21 -0.96
N ALA A 46 15.96 -2.12 -1.86
CA ALA A 46 16.79 -0.92 -1.97
C ALA A 46 15.96 0.30 -2.41
N ALA A 47 15.05 0.13 -3.38
CA ALA A 47 14.14 1.20 -3.81
C ALA A 47 13.18 1.63 -2.69
N ILE A 48 12.57 0.68 -1.99
CA ILE A 48 11.70 0.96 -0.84
C ILE A 48 12.49 1.66 0.27
N GLY A 49 13.73 1.24 0.52
CA GLY A 49 14.59 1.87 1.53
C GLY A 49 14.85 3.35 1.25
N ARG A 50 14.98 3.75 -0.02
CA ARG A 50 15.07 5.17 -0.39
C ARG A 50 13.80 5.94 0.00
N LEU A 51 12.63 5.40 -0.30
CA LEU A 51 11.36 6.02 0.06
C LEU A 51 11.17 6.10 1.58
N VAL A 52 11.56 5.05 2.31
CA VAL A 52 11.50 5.05 3.79
C VAL A 52 12.44 6.10 4.37
N ALA A 53 13.64 6.27 3.81
CA ALA A 53 14.59 7.28 4.26
C ALA A 53 14.13 8.73 3.93
N GLU A 54 13.50 8.91 2.77
CA GLU A 54 12.97 10.19 2.29
C GLU A 54 11.75 10.64 3.10
N TRP A 55 10.73 9.78 3.18
CA TRP A 55 9.43 10.10 3.77
C TRP A 55 9.34 9.84 5.27
N LYS A 56 10.29 9.09 5.84
CA LYS A 56 10.35 8.72 7.27
C LYS A 56 8.98 8.29 7.83
N PRO A 57 8.33 7.29 7.21
CA PRO A 57 6.97 6.94 7.57
C PRO A 57 6.89 6.40 9.00
N ALA A 58 5.84 6.80 9.70
CA ALA A 58 5.50 6.23 11.01
C ALA A 58 5.00 4.78 10.87
N ARG A 59 4.35 4.44 9.75
CA ARG A 59 3.83 3.10 9.45
C ARG A 59 3.92 2.78 7.97
N LEU A 60 4.03 1.49 7.67
CA LEU A 60 3.87 0.95 6.33
C LEU A 60 2.57 0.14 6.26
N VAL A 61 1.89 0.25 5.13
CA VAL A 61 0.67 -0.50 4.83
C VAL A 61 0.93 -1.37 3.61
N VAL A 62 0.51 -2.62 3.66
CA VAL A 62 0.61 -3.54 2.53
C VAL A 62 -0.78 -4.08 2.25
N GLY A 63 -1.19 -3.97 0.99
CA GLY A 63 -2.44 -4.57 0.56
C GLY A 63 -2.35 -6.10 0.57
N LEU A 64 -3.44 -6.74 0.99
CA LEU A 64 -3.58 -8.17 1.16
C LEU A 64 -4.67 -8.67 0.21
N PRO A 65 -4.30 -9.24 -0.95
CA PRO A 65 -5.26 -9.80 -1.86
C PRO A 65 -5.84 -11.07 -1.25
N LEU A 66 -7.13 -11.05 -0.92
CA LEU A 66 -7.90 -12.21 -0.46
C LEU A 66 -8.96 -12.57 -1.49
N ALA A 67 -9.35 -13.85 -1.54
CA ALA A 67 -10.50 -14.24 -2.36
C ALA A 67 -11.80 -13.63 -1.84
N ALA A 68 -12.85 -13.61 -2.67
CA ALA A 68 -14.17 -13.10 -2.31
C ALA A 68 -14.74 -13.75 -1.03
N ASN A 69 -14.42 -15.02 -0.78
CA ASN A 69 -14.81 -15.75 0.44
C ASN A 69 -13.87 -15.51 1.65
N GLY A 70 -12.88 -14.62 1.53
CA GLY A 70 -11.89 -14.32 2.57
C GLY A 70 -10.73 -15.33 2.68
N SER A 71 -10.69 -16.35 1.80
CA SER A 71 -9.60 -17.34 1.86
C SER A 71 -8.28 -16.81 1.29
N ALA A 72 -7.17 -17.29 1.89
CA ALA A 72 -5.83 -16.95 1.47
C ALA A 72 -5.39 -17.81 0.26
N HIS A 73 -4.73 -17.17 -0.70
CA HIS A 73 -4.11 -17.80 -1.86
C HIS A 73 -2.59 -17.60 -1.87
N GLU A 74 -1.92 -18.12 -2.90
CA GLU A 74 -0.48 -17.97 -3.05
C GLU A 74 -0.05 -16.49 -3.08
N THR A 75 -0.86 -15.61 -3.69
CA THR A 75 -0.63 -14.16 -3.71
C THR A 75 -0.74 -13.54 -2.32
N THR A 76 -1.71 -13.96 -1.50
CA THR A 76 -1.84 -13.58 -0.09
C THR A 76 -0.58 -13.92 0.69
N GLN A 77 -0.13 -15.18 0.60
CA GLN A 77 1.08 -15.65 1.30
C GLN A 77 2.34 -14.87 0.87
N ARG A 78 2.42 -14.48 -0.40
CA ARG A 78 3.50 -13.64 -0.92
C ARG A 78 3.44 -12.22 -0.36
N ALA A 79 2.26 -11.60 -0.29
CA ALA A 79 2.06 -10.28 0.29
C ALA A 79 2.39 -10.26 1.79
N GLU A 80 1.95 -11.27 2.55
CA GLU A 80 2.31 -11.40 3.96
C GLU A 80 3.82 -11.58 4.17
N ARG A 81 4.46 -12.40 3.33
CA ARG A 81 5.91 -12.57 3.38
C ARG A 81 6.63 -11.25 3.11
N PHE A 82 6.16 -10.50 2.12
CA PHE A 82 6.68 -9.17 1.82
C PHE A 82 6.52 -8.22 3.01
N ALA A 83 5.35 -8.17 3.65
CA ALA A 83 5.13 -7.37 4.85
C ALA A 83 6.07 -7.75 6.01
N ARG A 84 6.31 -9.05 6.24
CA ARG A 84 7.29 -9.53 7.23
C ARG A 84 8.71 -9.07 6.89
N GLN A 85 9.11 -9.11 5.61
CA GLN A 85 10.41 -8.64 5.16
C GLN A 85 10.56 -7.12 5.36
N LEU A 86 9.53 -6.33 5.04
CA LEU A 86 9.51 -4.88 5.30
C LEU A 86 9.75 -4.59 6.79
N ARG A 87 8.98 -5.26 7.67
CA ARG A 87 9.09 -5.10 9.11
C ARG A 87 10.51 -5.41 9.62
N GLY A 88 11.07 -6.53 9.19
CA GLY A 88 12.42 -6.96 9.59
C GLY A 88 13.52 -6.03 9.11
N ARG A 89 13.39 -5.47 7.89
CA ARG A 89 14.44 -4.69 7.23
C ARG A 89 14.44 -3.21 7.62
N PHE A 90 13.26 -2.62 7.78
CA PHE A 90 13.12 -1.18 8.04
C PHE A 90 12.76 -0.85 9.48
N ARG A 91 12.34 -1.84 10.27
CA ARG A 91 11.92 -1.67 11.68
C ARG A 91 10.80 -0.64 11.87
N VAL A 92 10.02 -0.40 10.81
CA VAL A 92 8.79 0.39 10.84
C VAL A 92 7.61 -0.57 11.05
N PRO A 93 6.59 -0.22 11.87
CA PRO A 93 5.36 -1.00 11.97
C PRO A 93 4.74 -1.22 10.60
N VAL A 94 4.31 -2.46 10.33
CA VAL A 94 3.67 -2.83 9.06
C VAL A 94 2.28 -3.40 9.36
N GLU A 95 1.26 -2.84 8.70
CA GLU A 95 -0.14 -3.25 8.80
C GLU A 95 -0.61 -3.80 7.45
N LEU A 96 -1.50 -4.81 7.49
CA LEU A 96 -2.07 -5.44 6.31
C LEU A 96 -3.51 -4.94 6.14
N VAL A 97 -3.88 -4.60 4.90
CA VAL A 97 -5.23 -4.11 4.56
C VAL A 97 -5.86 -5.03 3.53
N ASP A 98 -7.09 -5.43 3.80
CA ASP A 98 -7.85 -6.35 2.96
C ASP A 98 -8.32 -5.66 1.66
N GLU A 99 -7.87 -6.18 0.52
CA GLU A 99 -8.15 -5.61 -0.81
C GLU A 99 -9.50 -6.06 -1.42
N ARG A 100 -10.31 -6.89 -0.74
CA ARG A 100 -11.56 -7.45 -1.31
C ARG A 100 -12.54 -6.40 -1.84
N PHE A 101 -12.50 -5.18 -1.32
CA PHE A 101 -13.41 -4.09 -1.70
C PHE A 101 -12.78 -3.07 -2.67
N THR A 102 -11.45 -3.10 -2.85
CA THR A 102 -10.75 -2.06 -3.61
C THR A 102 -10.76 -2.30 -5.11
N SER A 103 -10.89 -3.55 -5.60
CA SER A 103 -10.82 -3.84 -7.05
C SER A 103 -11.98 -3.23 -7.84
N VAL A 104 -13.20 -3.33 -7.33
CA VAL A 104 -14.40 -2.77 -8.00
C VAL A 104 -14.41 -1.24 -7.91
N GLU A 105 -14.04 -0.68 -6.76
CA GLU A 105 -13.97 0.78 -6.56
C GLU A 105 -12.83 1.42 -7.36
N ALA A 106 -11.70 0.73 -7.53
CA ALA A 106 -10.59 1.17 -8.37
C ALA A 106 -11.01 1.32 -9.83
N GLU A 107 -11.67 0.30 -10.39
CA GLU A 107 -12.18 0.35 -11.76
C GLU A 107 -13.19 1.48 -11.95
N HIS A 108 -14.07 1.71 -10.97
CA HIS A 108 -15.04 2.81 -11.01
C HIS A 108 -14.39 4.19 -10.93
N ARG A 109 -13.38 4.40 -10.07
CA ARG A 109 -12.65 5.68 -9.98
C ARG A 109 -11.75 5.96 -11.19
N LEU A 110 -11.21 4.91 -11.82
CA LEU A 110 -10.40 5.03 -13.03
C LEU A 110 -11.25 5.38 -14.27
N ARG A 111 -12.53 5.00 -14.30
CA ARG A 111 -13.44 5.23 -15.45
C ARG A 111 -13.83 6.68 -15.74
N GLY A 112 -13.35 7.67 -14.99
CA GLY A 112 -13.69 9.08 -15.21
C GLY A 112 -12.51 10.06 -15.18
N ARG A 113 -11.28 9.60 -14.96
CA ARG A 113 -10.10 10.48 -14.83
C ARG A 113 -9.12 10.22 -15.98
N HIS A 114 -8.79 11.25 -16.75
CA HIS A 114 -7.61 11.27 -17.62
C HIS A 114 -6.34 11.34 -16.78
N ALA A 115 -6.05 10.28 -16.03
CA ALA A 115 -4.83 10.15 -15.28
C ALA A 115 -3.71 9.63 -16.19
N PRO A 116 -2.49 10.18 -16.11
CA PRO A 116 -1.32 9.60 -16.80
C PRO A 116 -1.16 8.12 -16.48
N ARG A 117 -0.67 7.29 -17.41
CA ARG A 117 -0.44 5.83 -17.20
C ARG A 117 0.34 5.52 -15.93
N LEU A 118 1.33 6.35 -15.59
CA LEU A 118 2.13 6.24 -14.35
C LEU A 118 1.29 6.31 -13.07
N THR A 119 0.19 7.07 -13.10
CA THR A 119 -0.76 7.21 -11.99
C THR A 119 -1.63 5.97 -11.85
N ILE A 120 -2.03 5.34 -12.97
CA ILE A 120 -2.84 4.11 -12.99
C ILE A 120 -2.13 2.98 -12.24
N ASP A 121 -0.81 2.87 -12.43
CA ASP A 121 0.02 1.81 -11.84
C ASP A 121 0.10 1.85 -10.29
N SER A 122 -0.28 2.97 -9.66
CA SER A 122 -0.23 3.15 -8.20
C SER A 122 -1.58 3.56 -7.58
N VAL A 123 -2.66 3.61 -8.36
CA VAL A 123 -4.01 3.92 -7.82
C VAL A 123 -4.42 2.87 -6.78
N ALA A 124 -4.11 1.59 -6.99
CA ALA A 124 -4.42 0.54 -6.01
C ALA A 124 -3.79 0.84 -4.65
N ALA A 125 -2.51 1.22 -4.61
CA ALA A 125 -1.82 1.60 -3.37
C ALA A 125 -2.44 2.84 -2.69
N GLN A 126 -2.91 3.81 -3.49
CA GLN A 126 -3.64 4.97 -2.96
C GLN A 126 -4.95 4.55 -2.29
N LEU A 127 -5.74 3.68 -2.94
CA LEU A 127 -7.02 3.21 -2.41
C LEU A 127 -6.85 2.38 -1.14
N ILE A 128 -5.84 1.50 -1.11
CA ILE A 128 -5.45 0.76 0.09
C ILE A 128 -5.20 1.74 1.25
N LEU A 129 -4.50 2.84 1.00
CA LEU A 129 -4.17 3.81 2.04
C LEU A 129 -5.37 4.65 2.48
N GLU A 130 -6.25 5.05 1.56
CA GLU A 130 -7.50 5.74 1.88
C GLU A 130 -8.44 4.85 2.71
N GLN A 131 -8.57 3.56 2.34
CA GLN A 131 -9.33 2.57 3.12
C GLN A 131 -8.76 2.44 4.54
N TYR A 132 -7.44 2.30 4.65
CA TYR A 132 -6.76 2.21 5.94
C TYR A 132 -7.07 3.41 6.86
N PHE A 133 -7.06 4.63 6.30
CA PHE A 133 -7.42 5.83 7.06
C PHE A 133 -8.91 5.88 7.42
N GLY A 134 -9.78 5.37 6.55
CA GLY A 134 -11.22 5.26 6.81
C GLY A 134 -11.56 4.29 7.94
N GLU A 135 -10.96 3.11 7.97
CA GLU A 135 -11.22 2.07 8.99
C GLU A 135 -10.77 2.50 10.39
N ARG A 136 -9.69 3.29 10.49
CA ARG A 136 -9.15 3.76 11.78
C ARG A 136 -9.80 5.04 12.31
N ALA A 137 -10.66 5.65 11.52
CA ALA A 137 -11.44 6.82 11.92
C ALA A 137 -12.74 6.47 12.65
N ALA A 138 -13.13 5.19 12.63
CA ALA A 138 -14.35 4.65 13.24
C ALA A 138 -14.14 4.20 14.69
#